data_AF-D9UHC2-F1
#
_entry.id   AF-D9UHC2-F1
#
_cell.length_a   1.000
_cell.length_b   1.000
_cell.length_c   1.000
_cell.angle_alpha   90.00
_cell.angle_beta   90.00
_cell.angle_gamma   90.00
#
_symmetry.space_group_name_H-M   'P 1'
#
loop_
_entity.id
_entity.type
_entity.pdbx_description
1 polymer ?
#
loop_
_entity_poly.entity_id
_entity_poly.type
_entity_poly.pdbx_seq_one_letter_code
_entity_poly.pdbx_strand_id
1 'polypeptide(L)'
;ASADLVPEFCDWLPAVALGAALGLPYRRTEALRRWCRAGGPAPLPLPDALAVRARGAERATAYALASLLGTLLTRPAHLAAVRDEPALIDAVWAETLRHDPPAPYLVLRARERVRLPGGAVAAGERVLCLLGAAGWDPAGYPDPGRWDPYRAGPAPVPAHPWPDLGLLTVRYGLPPLLGVQGLALAPGFAPRAVGVRVRGPRRLLVRLGR
;
A
#
# COMPACT_ATOMS: atom_id res chain seq x y z
N ALA A 1 -3.88 8.64 25.51
CA ALA A 1 -4.50 7.37 25.08
C ALA A 1 -3.67 6.79 23.95
N SER A 2 -3.49 5.47 23.90
CA SER A 2 -2.85 4.79 22.78
C SER A 2 -3.92 4.27 21.81
N ALA A 3 -3.73 4.48 20.51
CA ALA A 3 -4.62 4.01 19.44
C ALA A 3 -3.86 3.08 18.50
N ASP A 4 -4.56 2.23 17.74
CA ASP A 4 -3.95 1.39 16.70
C ASP A 4 -4.41 1.87 15.32
N LEU A 5 -3.51 2.52 14.58
CA LEU A 5 -3.85 3.08 13.27
C LEU A 5 -4.18 2.00 12.23
N VAL A 6 -3.79 0.74 12.41
CA VAL A 6 -4.09 -0.30 11.41
C VAL A 6 -5.60 -0.55 11.31
N PRO A 7 -6.30 -1.00 12.37
CA PRO A 7 -7.74 -1.22 12.31
C PRO A 7 -8.57 0.07 12.21
N GLU A 8 -8.09 1.17 12.80
CA GLU A 8 -8.84 2.44 12.87
C GLU A 8 -8.74 3.27 11.58
N PHE A 9 -7.64 3.15 10.85
CA PHE A 9 -7.35 4.02 9.71
C PHE A 9 -6.93 3.23 8.46
N CYS A 10 -5.88 2.41 8.55
CA CYS A 10 -5.26 1.77 7.39
C CYS A 10 -6.18 0.77 6.71
N ASP A 11 -6.99 0.04 7.47
CA ASP A 11 -7.96 -0.90 6.92
C ASP A 11 -9.31 -0.26 6.58
N TRP A 12 -9.54 1.01 6.93
CA TRP A 12 -10.83 1.65 6.76
C TRP A 12 -10.86 2.59 5.54
N LEU A 13 -9.82 3.42 5.38
CA LEU A 13 -9.72 4.33 4.24
C LEU A 13 -9.72 3.64 2.87
N PRO A 14 -8.99 2.53 2.64
CA PRO A 14 -9.02 1.87 1.33
C PRO A 14 -10.41 1.32 0.98
N ALA A 15 -11.17 0.86 1.98
CA ALA A 15 -12.55 0.43 1.78
C ALA A 15 -13.47 1.61 1.40
N VAL A 16 -13.27 2.80 1.97
CA VAL A 16 -13.99 4.02 1.56
C VAL A 16 -13.63 4.38 0.11
N ALA A 17 -12.34 4.42 -0.22
CA ALA A 17 -11.88 4.74 -1.56
C ALA A 17 -12.40 3.74 -2.60
N LEU A 18 -12.39 2.45 -2.26
CA LEU A 18 -12.96 1.40 -3.11
C LEU A 18 -14.47 1.57 -3.27
N GLY A 19 -15.18 1.85 -2.17
CA GLY A 19 -16.61 2.09 -2.20
C GLY A 19 -16.98 3.26 -3.11
N ALA A 20 -16.25 4.37 -3.00
CA ALA A 20 -16.41 5.53 -3.87
C ALA A 20 -16.12 5.18 -5.34
N ALA A 21 -15.03 4.46 -5.63
CA ALA A 21 -14.68 4.01 -6.97
C ALA A 21 -15.73 3.06 -7.58
N LEU A 22 -16.44 2.29 -6.75
CA LEU A 22 -17.54 1.42 -7.15
C LEU A 22 -18.92 2.12 -7.13
N GLY A 23 -18.98 3.43 -6.84
CA GLY A 23 -20.23 4.19 -6.80
C GLY A 23 -21.17 3.83 -5.64
N LEU A 24 -20.63 3.35 -4.53
CA LEU A 24 -21.41 2.86 -3.39
C LEU A 24 -21.69 3.97 -2.37
N PRO A 25 -22.87 3.96 -1.73
CA PRO A 25 -23.14 4.87 -0.64
C PRO A 25 -22.27 4.52 0.57
N TYR A 26 -21.78 5.54 1.27
CA TYR A 26 -20.88 5.42 2.43
C TYR A 26 -21.34 4.41 3.50
N ARG A 27 -22.66 4.26 3.72
CA ARG A 27 -23.24 3.25 4.65
C ARG A 27 -22.87 1.80 4.34
N ARG A 28 -22.42 1.50 3.11
CA ARG A 28 -21.96 0.16 2.69
C ARG A 28 -20.48 -0.10 2.99
N THR A 29 -19.71 0.91 3.40
CA THR A 29 -18.26 0.80 3.66
C THR A 29 -17.94 -0.32 4.64
N GLU A 30 -18.69 -0.45 5.74
CA GLU A 30 -18.40 -1.48 6.74
C GLU A 30 -18.64 -2.91 6.23
N ALA A 31 -19.63 -3.10 5.36
CA ALA A 31 -19.86 -4.39 4.73
C ALA A 31 -18.74 -4.71 3.71
N LEU A 32 -18.33 -3.70 2.93
CA LEU A 32 -17.23 -3.82 1.97
C LEU A 32 -15.90 -4.13 2.68
N ARG A 33 -15.58 -3.41 3.75
CA ARG A 33 -14.38 -3.62 4.59
C ARG A 33 -14.34 -5.04 5.16
N ARG A 34 -15.45 -5.51 5.74
CA ARG A 34 -15.57 -6.88 6.27
C ARG A 34 -15.34 -7.92 5.18
N TRP A 35 -15.96 -7.75 4.02
CA TRP A 35 -15.77 -8.64 2.88
C TRP A 35 -14.32 -8.64 2.37
N CYS A 36 -13.67 -7.48 2.24
CA CYS A 36 -12.28 -7.43 1.81
C CYS A 36 -11.35 -8.16 2.80
N ARG A 37 -11.63 -8.12 4.10
CA ARG A 37 -10.87 -8.88 5.11
C ARG A 37 -11.19 -10.37 5.11
N ALA A 38 -12.44 -10.72 5.34
CA ALA A 38 -12.87 -12.10 5.60
C ALA A 38 -13.09 -12.95 4.33
N GLY A 39 -13.27 -12.30 3.17
CA GLY A 39 -13.71 -12.97 1.95
C GLY A 39 -15.20 -13.30 1.98
N GLY A 40 -15.59 -14.38 1.31
CA GLY A 40 -16.99 -14.76 1.14
C GLY A 40 -17.68 -14.05 -0.03
N PRO A 41 -19.01 -14.18 -0.14
CA PRO A 41 -19.77 -13.56 -1.21
C PRO A 41 -19.62 -12.04 -1.14
N ALA A 42 -19.37 -11.42 -2.30
CA ALA A 42 -19.27 -9.97 -2.39
C ALA A 42 -20.58 -9.32 -1.91
N PRO A 43 -20.52 -8.18 -1.18
CA PRO A 43 -21.72 -7.48 -0.72
C PRO A 43 -22.50 -6.80 -1.86
N LEU A 44 -22.11 -7.08 -3.11
CA LEU A 44 -22.53 -6.44 -4.34
C LEU A 44 -22.44 -7.46 -5.49
N PRO A 45 -23.29 -7.34 -6.52
CA PRO A 45 -23.18 -8.14 -7.73
C PRO A 45 -22.00 -7.64 -8.58
N LEU A 46 -20.79 -8.11 -8.27
CA LEU A 46 -19.59 -7.86 -9.08
C LEU A 46 -19.23 -9.14 -9.84
N PRO A 47 -18.79 -9.06 -11.11
CA PRO A 47 -18.16 -10.19 -11.77
C PRO A 47 -16.98 -10.71 -10.93
N ASP A 48 -16.80 -12.03 -10.84
CA ASP A 48 -15.80 -12.65 -9.96
C ASP A 48 -14.39 -12.08 -10.17
N ALA A 49 -13.99 -11.86 -11.42
CA ALA A 49 -12.71 -11.27 -11.76
C ALA A 49 -12.55 -9.84 -11.21
N LEU A 50 -13.63 -9.05 -11.22
CA LEU A 50 -13.65 -7.70 -10.66
C LEU A 50 -13.61 -7.74 -9.13
N ALA A 51 -14.37 -8.65 -8.52
CA ALA A 51 -14.41 -8.85 -7.08
C ALA A 51 -13.03 -9.22 -6.52
N VAL A 52 -12.32 -10.15 -7.17
CA VAL A 52 -10.95 -10.55 -6.79
C VAL A 52 -9.98 -9.37 -6.91
N ARG A 53 -10.05 -8.59 -7.99
CA ARG A 53 -9.18 -7.41 -8.19
C ARG A 53 -9.47 -6.30 -7.17
N ALA A 54 -10.74 -6.02 -6.91
CA ALA A 54 -11.17 -5.04 -5.93
C ALA A 54 -10.66 -5.37 -4.52
N ARG A 55 -10.88 -6.61 -4.09
CA ARG A 55 -10.36 -7.09 -2.80
C ARG A 55 -8.84 -7.06 -2.74
N GLY A 56 -8.16 -7.48 -3.81
CA GLY A 56 -6.71 -7.43 -3.88
C GLY A 56 -6.15 -6.01 -3.77
N ALA A 57 -6.74 -5.06 -4.49
CA ALA A 57 -6.34 -3.66 -4.49
C ALA A 57 -6.57 -2.98 -3.13
N GLU A 58 -7.75 -3.20 -2.52
CA GLU A 58 -8.06 -2.69 -1.18
C GLU A 58 -7.06 -3.21 -0.15
N ARG A 59 -6.84 -4.54 -0.11
CA ARG A 59 -5.91 -5.14 0.85
C ARG A 59 -4.49 -4.65 0.64
N ALA A 60 -4.00 -4.63 -0.60
CA ALA A 60 -2.66 -4.13 -0.90
C ALA A 60 -2.49 -2.67 -0.44
N THR A 61 -3.50 -1.84 -0.69
CA THR A 61 -3.51 -0.43 -0.26
C THR A 61 -3.48 -0.32 1.26
N ALA A 62 -4.24 -1.13 2.00
CA ALA A 62 -4.24 -1.12 3.47
C ALA A 62 -2.86 -1.42 4.06
N TYR A 63 -2.14 -2.42 3.53
CA TYR A 63 -0.80 -2.75 3.98
C TYR A 63 0.25 -1.73 3.56
N ALA A 64 0.15 -1.17 2.35
CA ALA A 64 1.03 -0.11 1.91
C ALA A 64 0.85 1.17 2.74
N LEU A 65 -0.40 1.53 3.06
CA LEU A 65 -0.69 2.67 3.94
C LEU A 65 -0.12 2.45 5.35
N ALA A 66 -0.26 1.25 5.91
CA ALA A 66 0.37 0.93 7.18
C ALA A 66 1.91 1.00 7.10
N SER A 67 2.50 0.57 6.00
CA SER A 67 3.96 0.63 5.79
C SER A 67 4.45 2.08 5.63
N LEU A 68 3.70 2.93 4.92
CA LEU A 68 3.97 4.36 4.79
C LEU A 68 3.93 5.04 6.15
N LEU A 69 2.86 4.84 6.92
CA LEU A 69 2.73 5.44 8.25
C LEU A 69 3.81 4.94 9.21
N GLY A 70 4.12 3.65 9.23
CA GLY A 70 5.23 3.12 10.01
C GLY A 70 6.58 3.74 9.62
N THR A 71 6.79 3.98 8.33
CA THR A 71 8.02 4.60 7.78
C THR A 71 8.14 6.06 8.18
N LEU A 72 7.06 6.86 8.06
CA LEU A 72 7.05 8.27 8.43
C LEU A 72 7.13 8.47 9.96
N LEU A 73 6.40 7.68 10.73
CA LEU A 73 6.39 7.77 12.19
C LEU A 73 7.74 7.37 12.84
N THR A 74 8.57 6.60 12.13
CA THR A 74 9.97 6.32 12.52
C THR A 74 10.97 7.35 11.97
N ARG A 75 10.52 8.32 11.16
CA ARG A 75 11.33 9.35 10.50
C ARG A 75 10.70 10.73 10.68
N PRO A 76 10.79 11.33 11.89
CA PRO A 76 10.07 12.55 12.22
C PRO A 76 10.38 13.74 11.31
N ALA A 77 11.61 13.85 10.78
CA ALA A 77 11.96 14.89 9.81
C ALA A 77 11.18 14.77 8.49
N HIS A 78 10.98 13.55 7.98
CA HIS A 78 10.18 13.32 6.78
C HIS A 78 8.68 13.52 7.07
N LEU A 79 8.22 13.10 8.25
CA LEU A 79 6.84 13.37 8.67
C LEU A 79 6.55 14.88 8.76
N ALA A 80 7.49 15.67 9.28
CA ALA A 80 7.40 17.13 9.31
C ALA A 80 7.39 17.71 7.89
N ALA A 81 8.31 17.28 7.02
CA ALA A 81 8.35 17.73 5.63
C ALA A 81 7.03 17.49 4.88
N VAL A 82 6.42 16.31 5.02
CA VAL A 82 5.12 16.00 4.37
C VAL A 82 3.96 16.79 4.98
N ARG A 83 4.04 17.17 6.27
CA ARG A 83 3.06 18.07 6.90
C ARG A 83 3.14 19.48 6.33
N ASP A 84 4.37 19.98 6.16
CA ASP A 84 4.62 21.32 5.64
C ASP A 84 4.36 21.41 4.13
N GLU A 85 4.64 20.33 3.40
CA GLU A 85 4.46 20.23 1.95
C GLU A 85 3.68 18.96 1.56
N PRO A 86 2.33 19.02 1.54
CA PRO A 86 1.48 17.88 1.16
C PRO A 86 1.70 17.37 -0.27
N ALA A 87 2.34 18.15 -1.14
CA ALA A 87 2.74 17.70 -2.48
C ALA A 87 3.74 16.52 -2.42
N LEU A 88 4.45 16.32 -1.31
CA LEU A 88 5.36 15.20 -1.10
C LEU A 88 4.65 13.85 -0.88
N ILE A 89 3.32 13.84 -0.70
CA ILE A 89 2.55 12.59 -0.44
C ILE A 89 2.79 11.54 -1.53
N ASP A 90 2.80 11.95 -2.80
CA ASP A 90 3.01 11.04 -3.91
C ASP A 90 4.42 10.44 -3.89
N ALA A 91 5.41 11.26 -3.57
CA ALA A 91 6.81 10.90 -3.52
C ALA A 91 7.08 9.89 -2.38
N VAL A 92 6.55 10.16 -1.18
CA VAL A 92 6.69 9.22 -0.05
C VAL A 92 5.91 7.93 -0.29
N TRP A 93 4.74 7.99 -0.95
CA TRP A 93 3.98 6.81 -1.32
C TRP A 93 4.74 5.93 -2.32
N ALA A 94 5.24 6.54 -3.39
CA ALA A 94 6.02 5.84 -4.40
C ALA A 94 7.27 5.18 -3.78
N GLU A 95 7.99 5.91 -2.93
CA GLU A 95 9.19 5.37 -2.28
C GLU A 95 8.87 4.26 -1.27
N THR A 96 7.76 4.36 -0.53
CA THR A 96 7.27 3.25 0.30
C THR A 96 6.97 2.01 -0.54
N LEU A 97 6.29 2.14 -1.68
CA LEU A 97 5.96 1.01 -2.55
C LEU A 97 7.21 0.39 -3.20
N ARG A 98 8.23 1.19 -3.51
CA ARG A 98 9.52 0.67 -4.00
C ARG A 98 10.24 -0.13 -2.92
N HIS A 99 10.38 0.47 -1.73
CA HIS A 99 11.21 -0.09 -0.66
C HIS A 99 10.57 -1.31 0.01
N ASP A 100 9.25 -1.29 0.19
CA ASP A 100 8.51 -2.36 0.85
C ASP A 100 7.11 -2.56 0.22
N PRO A 101 7.05 -3.14 -0.98
CA PRO A 101 5.78 -3.34 -1.69
C PRO A 101 4.85 -4.26 -0.89
N PRO A 102 3.54 -3.94 -0.79
CA PRO A 102 2.59 -4.73 -0.01
C PRO A 102 2.40 -6.14 -0.59
N ALA A 103 2.64 -6.33 -1.89
CA ALA A 103 2.79 -7.64 -2.51
C ALA A 103 4.23 -7.76 -3.02
N PRO A 104 5.13 -8.45 -2.30
CA PRO A 104 6.54 -8.52 -2.70
C PRO A 104 6.76 -9.34 -3.98
N TYR A 105 5.76 -10.09 -4.44
CA TYR A 105 5.75 -10.75 -5.73
C TYR A 105 4.34 -10.81 -6.34
N LEU A 106 4.30 -10.96 -7.66
CA LEU A 106 3.09 -11.27 -8.42
C LEU A 106 3.31 -12.51 -9.28
N VAL A 107 2.24 -13.26 -9.51
CA VAL A 107 2.24 -14.35 -10.49
C VAL A 107 1.45 -13.87 -11.70
N LEU A 108 2.15 -13.63 -12.80
CA LEU A 108 1.56 -13.27 -14.07
C LEU A 108 1.44 -14.50 -14.97
N ARG A 109 0.48 -14.49 -15.88
CA ARG A 109 0.37 -15.50 -16.94
C ARG A 109 0.62 -14.83 -18.29
N ALA A 110 1.61 -15.34 -19.03
CA ALA A 110 1.92 -14.83 -20.35
C ALA A 110 0.72 -15.07 -21.29
N ARG A 111 0.25 -14.03 -21.97
CA ARG A 111 -0.83 -14.16 -22.97
C ARG A 111 -0.32 -14.68 -24.31
N GLU A 112 0.93 -14.36 -24.61
CA GLU A 112 1.66 -14.74 -25.80
C GLU A 112 3.10 -15.08 -25.44
N ARG A 113 3.90 -15.54 -26.41
CA ARG A 113 5.32 -15.81 -26.19
C ARG A 113 6.08 -14.49 -25.96
N VAL A 114 6.85 -14.41 -24.89
CA VAL A 114 7.69 -13.24 -24.56
C VAL A 114 9.16 -13.66 -24.49
N ARG A 115 10.06 -12.88 -25.11
CA ARG A 115 11.51 -13.05 -24.96
C ARG A 115 12.01 -12.15 -23.83
N LEU A 116 12.71 -12.73 -22.86
CA LEU A 116 13.36 -12.04 -21.74
C LEU A 116 14.87 -12.32 -21.80
N PRO A 117 15.71 -11.53 -21.10
CA PRO A 117 17.16 -11.79 -21.05
C PRO A 117 17.53 -13.21 -20.62
N GLY A 118 16.70 -13.83 -19.76
CA GLY A 118 16.90 -15.20 -19.26
C GLY A 118 16.26 -16.32 -20.08
N GLY A 119 15.64 -16.02 -21.23
CA GLY A 119 14.99 -17.03 -22.08
C GLY A 119 13.60 -16.62 -22.59
N ALA A 120 12.90 -17.56 -23.23
CA ALA A 120 11.55 -17.34 -23.72
C ALA A 120 10.50 -17.93 -22.76
N VAL A 121 9.47 -17.15 -22.47
CA VAL A 121 8.26 -17.61 -21.76
C VAL A 121 7.20 -17.91 -22.81
N ALA A 122 6.65 -19.11 -22.81
CA ALA A 122 5.60 -19.50 -23.75
C ALA A 122 4.23 -18.94 -23.34
N ALA A 123 3.32 -18.86 -24.31
CA ALA A 123 1.94 -18.48 -24.04
C ALA A 123 1.31 -19.44 -23.00
N GLY A 124 0.70 -18.88 -21.97
CA GLY A 124 0.06 -19.62 -20.89
C GLY A 124 0.96 -20.05 -19.73
N GLU A 125 2.27 -19.84 -19.82
CA GLU A 125 3.18 -20.08 -18.70
C GLU A 125 3.03 -19.00 -17.61
N ARG A 126 3.38 -19.38 -16.38
CA ARG A 126 3.36 -18.48 -15.22
C ARG A 126 4.75 -17.92 -14.99
N VAL A 127 4.82 -16.63 -14.69
CA VAL A 127 6.04 -15.93 -14.32
C VAL A 127 5.87 -15.36 -12.93
N LEU A 128 6.82 -15.65 -12.04
CA LEU A 128 6.90 -15.04 -10.73
C LEU A 128 7.72 -13.74 -10.83
N CYS A 129 7.08 -12.59 -10.68
CA CYS A 129 7.72 -11.29 -10.70
C CYS A 129 8.04 -10.86 -9.27
N LEU A 130 9.32 -10.78 -8.90
CA LEU A 130 9.78 -10.42 -7.56
C LEU A 130 9.88 -8.90 -7.40
N LEU A 131 8.75 -8.24 -7.14
CA LEU A 131 8.67 -6.78 -6.99
C LEU A 131 9.57 -6.25 -5.87
N GLY A 132 9.63 -6.96 -4.74
CA GLY A 132 10.50 -6.58 -3.62
C GLY A 132 11.99 -6.61 -3.99
N ALA A 133 12.40 -7.53 -4.87
CA ALA A 133 13.77 -7.56 -5.38
C ALA A 133 14.00 -6.43 -6.40
N ALA A 134 13.04 -6.19 -7.30
CA ALA A 134 13.14 -5.14 -8.30
C ALA A 134 13.28 -3.74 -7.67
N GLY A 135 12.56 -3.47 -6.58
CA GLY A 135 12.70 -2.22 -5.83
C GLY A 135 14.10 -2.05 -5.20
N TRP A 136 14.83 -3.13 -4.98
CA TRP A 136 16.15 -3.14 -4.35
C TRP A 136 17.31 -3.34 -5.34
N ASP A 137 17.03 -3.35 -6.64
CA ASP A 137 18.04 -3.53 -7.68
C ASP A 137 18.87 -2.23 -7.86
N PRO A 138 20.20 -2.26 -7.60
CA PRO A 138 21.06 -1.09 -7.76
C PRO A 138 21.16 -0.60 -9.21
N ALA A 139 20.85 -1.43 -10.21
CA ALA A 139 20.81 -1.00 -11.61
C ALA A 139 19.64 -0.04 -11.90
N GLY A 140 18.54 -0.17 -11.16
CA GLY A 140 17.37 0.72 -11.28
C GLY A 140 17.38 1.84 -10.23
N TYR A 141 17.88 1.57 -9.02
CA TYR A 141 17.82 2.49 -7.89
C TYR A 141 19.17 2.57 -7.16
N PRO A 142 19.96 3.64 -7.36
CA PRO A 142 21.16 3.88 -6.57
C PRO A 142 20.87 3.92 -5.07
N ASP A 143 21.77 3.34 -4.27
CA ASP A 143 21.63 3.14 -2.83
C ASP A 143 20.24 2.57 -2.44
N PRO A 144 19.87 1.39 -2.96
CA PRO A 144 18.49 0.90 -2.91
C PRO A 144 17.98 0.67 -1.48
N GLY A 145 18.87 0.38 -0.54
CA GLY A 145 18.56 0.20 0.88
C GLY A 145 18.16 1.49 1.60
N ARG A 146 18.55 2.66 1.07
CA ARG A 146 18.16 3.96 1.60
C ARG A 146 16.73 4.27 1.15
N TRP A 147 15.85 4.50 2.12
CA TRP A 147 14.53 5.07 1.84
C TRP A 147 14.70 6.59 1.63
N ASP A 148 14.41 7.06 0.43
CA ASP A 148 14.56 8.44 -0.01
C ASP A 148 13.40 8.86 -0.92
N PRO A 149 12.47 9.71 -0.44
CA PRO A 149 11.33 10.12 -1.25
C PRO A 149 11.70 11.12 -2.35
N TYR A 150 12.92 11.69 -2.30
CA TYR A 150 13.38 12.65 -3.29
C TYR A 150 14.18 11.99 -4.43
N ARG A 151 14.27 10.66 -4.43
CA ARG A 151 15.06 9.95 -5.44
C ARG A 151 14.48 10.17 -6.84
N ALA A 152 15.37 10.45 -7.78
CA ALA A 152 15.06 10.29 -9.20
C ALA A 152 15.14 8.80 -9.57
N GLY A 153 14.28 8.35 -10.48
CA GLY A 153 14.27 6.96 -10.93
C GLY A 153 12.94 6.55 -11.54
N PRO A 154 12.83 5.29 -11.98
CA PRO A 154 11.56 4.76 -12.46
C PRO A 154 10.53 4.74 -11.33
N ALA A 155 9.25 4.87 -11.70
CA ALA A 155 8.16 4.64 -10.76
C ALA A 155 8.19 3.20 -10.23
N PRO A 156 7.74 2.95 -8.98
CA PRO A 156 7.65 1.60 -8.45
C PRO A 156 6.70 0.74 -9.30
N VAL A 157 7.05 -0.54 -9.43
CA VAL A 157 6.20 -1.49 -10.16
C VAL A 157 4.87 -1.68 -9.42
N PRO A 158 3.71 -1.49 -10.06
CA PRO A 158 2.41 -1.66 -9.42
C PRO A 158 2.22 -3.06 -8.82
N ALA A 159 1.91 -3.13 -7.53
CA ALA A 159 1.67 -4.37 -6.80
C ALA A 159 0.26 -4.96 -7.03
N HIS A 160 -0.61 -4.27 -7.78
CA HIS A 160 -1.96 -4.70 -8.10
C HIS A 160 -2.49 -3.94 -9.32
N PRO A 161 -3.54 -4.43 -9.98
CA PRO A 161 -3.97 -3.88 -11.27
C PRO A 161 -4.85 -2.62 -11.15
N TRP A 162 -4.92 -1.97 -9.98
CA TRP A 162 -5.64 -0.72 -9.71
C TRP A 162 -4.79 0.26 -8.87
N PRO A 163 -3.55 0.57 -9.30
CA PRO A 163 -2.61 1.34 -8.47
C PRO A 163 -3.15 2.70 -8.02
N ASP A 164 -4.00 3.32 -8.82
CA ASP A 164 -4.60 4.62 -8.53
C ASP A 164 -5.49 4.60 -7.27
N LEU A 165 -6.07 3.45 -6.90
CA LEU A 165 -6.82 3.32 -5.65
C LEU A 165 -5.95 3.71 -4.45
N GLY A 166 -4.71 3.24 -4.43
CA GLY A 166 -3.77 3.51 -3.35
C GLY A 166 -3.34 4.97 -3.32
N LEU A 167 -3.03 5.53 -4.50
CA LEU A 167 -2.63 6.93 -4.63
C LEU A 167 -3.76 7.88 -4.19
N LEU A 168 -4.99 7.63 -4.65
CA LEU A 168 -6.17 8.40 -4.23
C LEU A 168 -6.41 8.27 -2.72
N THR A 169 -6.26 7.06 -2.18
CA THR A 169 -6.42 6.82 -0.73
C THR A 169 -5.45 7.67 0.08
N VAL A 170 -4.17 7.76 -0.31
CA VAL A 170 -3.20 8.57 0.44
C VAL A 170 -3.38 10.06 0.21
N ARG A 171 -3.64 10.51 -1.02
CA ARG A 171 -3.81 11.94 -1.33
C ARG A 171 -4.96 12.57 -0.54
N TYR A 172 -6.08 11.86 -0.39
CA TYR A 172 -7.25 12.40 0.31
C TYR A 172 -7.36 11.96 1.76
N GLY A 173 -6.84 10.77 2.09
CA GLY A 173 -6.95 10.21 3.45
C GLY A 173 -5.82 10.65 4.38
N LEU A 174 -4.61 10.87 3.88
CA LEU A 174 -3.45 11.18 4.71
C LEU A 174 -3.45 12.60 5.29
N PRO A 175 -3.80 13.68 4.55
CA PRO A 175 -3.73 15.05 5.09
C PRO A 175 -4.50 15.27 6.40
N PRO A 176 -5.75 14.77 6.58
CA PRO A 176 -6.44 14.87 7.86
C PRO A 176 -5.68 14.22 9.02
N LEU A 177 -5.05 13.06 8.80
CA LEU A 177 -4.25 12.38 9.83
C LEU A 177 -2.96 13.15 10.14
N LEU A 178 -2.32 13.74 9.13
CA LEU A 178 -1.12 14.57 9.30
C LEU A 178 -1.39 15.82 10.15
N GLY A 179 -2.61 16.36 10.10
CA GLY A 179 -3.05 17.47 10.93
C GLY A 179 -3.22 17.14 12.42
N VAL A 180 -3.20 15.86 12.81
CA VAL A 180 -3.32 15.45 14.22
C VAL A 180 -2.04 15.79 14.98
N GLN A 181 -2.18 16.70 15.95
CA GLN A 181 -1.07 17.18 16.77
C GLN A 181 -0.54 16.09 17.71
N GLY A 182 0.78 16.07 17.87
CA GLY A 182 1.47 15.11 18.76
C GLY A 182 1.34 13.64 18.37
N LEU A 183 0.87 13.32 17.15
CA LEU A 183 0.88 11.97 16.61
C LEU A 183 2.31 11.42 16.56
N ALA A 184 2.57 10.38 17.33
CA ALA A 184 3.86 9.70 17.41
C ALA A 184 3.67 8.22 17.76
N LEU A 185 4.67 7.37 17.52
CA LEU A 185 4.63 5.98 17.97
C LEU A 185 4.46 5.90 19.50
N ALA A 186 3.74 4.87 19.94
CA ALA A 186 3.66 4.54 21.35
C ALA A 186 5.07 4.19 21.90
N PRO A 187 5.39 4.54 23.16
CA PRO A 187 6.69 4.22 23.75
C PRO A 187 7.02 2.73 23.66
N GLY A 188 8.24 2.39 23.24
CA GLY A 188 8.70 1.00 23.09
C GLY A 188 8.11 0.23 21.91
N PHE A 189 7.21 0.85 21.12
CA PHE A 189 6.64 0.20 19.95
C PHE A 189 7.49 0.45 18.69
N ALA A 190 7.86 -0.64 18.02
CA ALA A 190 8.53 -0.60 16.73
C ALA A 190 7.65 -1.30 15.67
N PRO A 191 7.18 -0.58 14.64
CA PRO A 191 6.47 -1.18 13.52
C PRO A 191 7.33 -2.27 12.85
N ARG A 192 6.73 -3.43 12.60
CA ARG A 192 7.38 -4.51 11.83
C ARG A 192 6.44 -5.01 10.76
N ALA A 193 6.89 -4.96 9.52
CA ALA A 193 6.17 -5.52 8.41
C ALA A 193 6.40 -7.04 8.34
N VAL A 194 5.30 -7.78 8.20
CA VAL A 194 5.28 -9.25 8.26
C VAL A 194 4.40 -9.83 7.15
N GLY A 195 4.72 -11.06 6.75
CA GLY A 195 3.96 -11.82 5.76
C GLY A 195 4.74 -12.05 4.46
N VAL A 196 4.42 -13.17 3.79
CA VAL A 196 5.12 -13.62 2.57
C VAL A 196 4.37 -13.20 1.32
N ARG A 197 3.06 -13.44 1.27
CA ARG A 197 2.21 -13.11 0.12
C ARG A 197 1.72 -11.67 0.12
N VAL A 198 1.44 -11.17 1.32
CA VAL A 198 1.08 -9.77 1.56
C VAL A 198 1.84 -9.30 2.78
N ARG A 199 2.57 -8.20 2.65
CA ARG A 199 3.55 -7.71 3.62
C ARG A 199 3.17 -6.31 4.10
N GLY A 200 3.28 -6.08 5.41
CA GLY A 200 3.05 -4.79 6.04
C GLY A 200 2.82 -4.93 7.55
N PRO A 201 2.85 -3.83 8.32
CA PRO A 201 2.56 -3.84 9.75
C PRO A 201 1.15 -4.36 10.04
N ARG A 202 1.01 -5.18 11.08
CA ARG A 202 -0.30 -5.67 11.57
C ARG A 202 -0.90 -4.79 12.66
N ARG A 203 -0.07 -3.95 13.28
CA ARG A 203 -0.42 -2.96 14.28
C ARG A 203 0.45 -1.74 14.07
N LEU A 204 -0.07 -0.57 14.41
CA LEU A 204 0.64 0.70 14.47
C LEU A 204 0.16 1.44 15.71
N LEU A 205 0.77 1.11 16.85
CA LEU A 205 0.41 1.71 18.11
C LEU A 205 0.98 3.12 18.18
N VAL A 206 0.09 4.09 18.34
CA VAL A 206 0.42 5.51 18.40
C VAL A 206 -0.10 6.15 19.67
N ARG A 207 0.52 7.24 20.07
CA ARG A 207 -0.01 8.21 21.03
C ARG A 207 -0.43 9.45 20.28
N LEU A 208 -1.47 10.10 20.80
CA LEU A 208 -1.91 11.43 20.36
C LEU A 208 -1.44 12.45 21.40
N GLY A 209 -0.97 13.61 20.96
CA GLY A 209 -0.75 14.74 21.86
C GLY A 209 -2.09 15.17 22.45
N ARG A 210 -2.10 15.55 23.73
CA ARG A 210 -3.21 16.36 24.26
C ARG A 210 -3.03 17.78 23.80
#